data_AF-A0A9E2A1I5-F1
#
_entry.id   AF-A0A9E2A1I5-F1
#
_cell.length_a   1.000
_cell.length_b   1.000
_cell.length_c   1.000
_cell.angle_alpha   90.00
_cell.angle_beta   90.00
_cell.angle_gamma   90.00
#
_symmetry.space_group_name_H-M   'P 1'
#
loop_
_entity.id
_entity.type
_entity.pdbx_description
1 polymer ?
#
loop_
_entity_poly.entity_id
_entity_poly.type
_entity_poly.pdbx_seq_one_letter_code
_entity_poly.pdbx_strand_id
1 'polypeptide(L)'
;MDRPLALHPVDTQLSRDRLQRPLRELRLSVIDRCNFRCTYCMPLGSMKGKGSFLPLEKLLTDHEIVNLVKAFVGLGVHKLRITGGEPLIRPGLPALLEQLAEIPGLNDIALTTNGVMLDRLADDLAKAGLGRLTVSLD
;
A
#
# COMPACT_ATOMS: atom_id res chain seq x y z
N MET A 1 -9.26 1.47 -24.32
CA MET A 1 -9.10 0.06 -24.74
C MET A 1 -8.75 -0.74 -23.49
N ASP A 2 -9.73 -0.90 -22.60
CA ASP A 2 -9.59 -1.74 -21.40
C ASP A 2 -9.96 -3.16 -21.79
N ARG A 3 -8.94 -3.96 -22.10
CA ARG A 3 -9.13 -5.40 -22.22
C ARG A 3 -9.04 -5.95 -20.79
N PRO A 4 -10.14 -6.41 -20.19
CA PRO A 4 -10.09 -6.96 -18.84
C PRO A 4 -9.07 -8.10 -18.85
N LEU A 5 -8.16 -8.07 -17.88
CA LEU A 5 -7.21 -9.15 -17.67
C LEU A 5 -8.06 -10.40 -17.44
N ALA A 6 -8.11 -11.31 -18.41
CA ALA A 6 -8.82 -12.56 -18.27
C ALA A 6 -8.06 -13.39 -17.23
N LEU A 7 -8.47 -13.28 -15.96
CA LEU A 7 -8.00 -14.14 -14.91
C LEU A 7 -8.51 -15.54 -15.24
N HIS A 8 -7.62 -16.39 -15.76
CA HIS A 8 -7.88 -17.80 -15.87
C HIS A 8 -8.29 -18.33 -14.49
N PRO A 9 -9.22 -19.29 -14.40
CA PRO A 9 -9.59 -19.90 -13.13
C PRO A 9 -8.31 -20.43 -12.47
N VAL A 10 -7.88 -19.73 -11.42
CA VAL A 10 -6.74 -20.13 -10.61
C VAL A 10 -7.18 -21.39 -9.90
N ASP A 11 -6.67 -22.53 -10.35
CA ASP A 11 -6.73 -23.77 -9.59
C ASP A 11 -6.29 -23.43 -8.16
N THR A 12 -7.13 -23.75 -7.17
CA THR A 12 -7.10 -23.22 -5.79
C THR A 12 -5.88 -23.64 -4.95
N GLN A 13 -4.74 -23.94 -5.59
CA GLN A 13 -3.44 -23.96 -4.94
C GLN A 13 -2.96 -22.54 -4.68
N LEU A 14 -2.98 -22.17 -3.40
CA LEU A 14 -2.31 -20.98 -2.88
C LEU A 14 -0.90 -20.83 -3.48
N SER A 15 -0.61 -19.64 -4.00
CA SER A 15 0.66 -19.38 -4.68
C SER A 15 1.84 -19.53 -3.72
N ARG A 16 2.89 -20.23 -4.18
CA ARG A 16 4.14 -20.47 -3.45
C ARG A 16 5.34 -20.07 -4.28
N ASP A 17 6.38 -19.61 -3.62
CA ASP A 17 7.66 -19.37 -4.26
C ASP A 17 8.50 -20.67 -4.40
N ARG A 18 9.72 -20.55 -4.94
CA ARG A 18 10.65 -21.69 -5.13
C ARG A 18 11.06 -22.39 -3.83
N LEU A 19 10.97 -21.70 -2.70
CA LEU A 19 11.25 -22.24 -1.37
C LEU A 19 9.96 -22.70 -0.66
N GLN A 20 8.86 -22.85 -1.40
CA GLN A 20 7.55 -23.29 -0.91
C GLN A 20 6.89 -22.36 0.12
N ARG A 21 7.34 -21.11 0.21
CA ARG A 21 6.74 -20.10 1.10
C ARG A 21 5.43 -19.59 0.48
N PRO A 22 4.31 -19.60 1.22
CA PRO A 22 3.04 -19.10 0.71
C PRO A 22 3.04 -17.57 0.62
N LEU A 23 2.32 -17.05 -0.37
CA LEU A 23 2.03 -15.62 -0.48
C LEU A 23 0.95 -15.25 0.56
N ARG A 24 1.30 -14.40 1.54
CA ARG A 24 0.42 -14.09 2.69
C ARG A 24 0.14 -12.59 2.86
N GLU A 25 1.17 -11.77 2.71
CA GLU A 25 1.12 -10.32 2.93
C GLU A 25 1.60 -9.60 1.67
N LEU A 26 0.85 -8.59 1.26
CA LEU A 26 1.25 -7.65 0.22
C LEU A 26 1.69 -6.34 0.89
N ARG A 27 2.89 -5.87 0.57
CA ARG A 27 3.36 -4.54 0.97
C ARG A 27 3.17 -3.58 -0.22
N LEU A 28 2.34 -2.57 -0.04
CA LEU A 28 1.96 -1.62 -1.08
C LEU A 28 2.53 -0.24 -0.78
N SER A 29 3.46 0.22 -1.61
CA SER A 29 3.99 1.59 -1.57
C SER A 29 3.08 2.51 -2.38
N VAL A 30 2.34 3.37 -1.70
CA VAL A 30 1.29 4.19 -2.34
C VAL A 30 1.76 5.56 -2.80
N ILE A 31 2.95 5.98 -2.35
CA ILE A 31 3.60 7.25 -2.73
C ILE A 31 5.10 7.15 -2.47
N ASP A 32 5.90 7.92 -3.19
CA ASP A 32 7.37 7.99 -3.06
C ASP A 32 7.85 9.23 -2.27
N ARG A 33 6.96 10.21 -2.07
CA ARG A 33 7.19 11.42 -1.28
C ARG A 33 7.14 11.12 0.21
N CYS A 34 7.95 11.85 0.97
CA CYS A 34 7.95 11.85 2.44
C CYS A 34 8.06 13.28 2.96
N ASN A 35 7.40 13.58 4.08
CA ASN A 35 7.55 14.85 4.81
C ASN A 35 8.82 14.88 5.69
N PHE A 36 9.52 13.75 5.86
CA PHE A 36 10.79 13.63 6.56
C PHE A 36 11.99 13.41 5.61
N ARG A 37 13.20 13.63 6.12
CA ARG A 37 14.49 13.41 5.43
C ARG A 37 15.46 12.66 6.34
N CYS A 38 15.03 11.51 6.85
CA CYS A 38 15.83 10.70 7.77
C CYS A 38 17.17 10.34 7.13
N THR A 39 18.26 10.48 7.87
CA THR A 39 19.63 10.34 7.38
C THR A 39 19.92 8.95 6.80
N TYR A 40 19.29 7.91 7.36
CA TYR A 40 19.44 6.52 6.95
C TYR A 40 18.48 6.09 5.82
N CYS A 41 17.47 6.90 5.50
CA CYS A 41 16.41 6.55 4.53
C CYS A 41 16.44 7.47 3.30
N MET A 42 16.23 8.78 3.51
CA MET A 42 16.16 9.79 2.46
C MET A 42 17.03 11.00 2.81
N PRO A 43 18.37 10.84 2.81
CA PRO A 43 19.28 11.92 3.19
C PRO A 43 19.23 13.07 2.19
N LEU A 44 19.29 14.32 2.70
CA LEU A 44 19.15 15.56 1.91
C LEU A 44 20.10 15.65 0.71
N GLY A 45 21.27 15.00 0.77
CA GLY A 45 22.26 14.99 -0.31
C GLY A 45 22.06 13.92 -1.38
N SER A 46 21.31 12.85 -1.12
CA SER A 46 21.25 11.68 -2.04
C SER A 46 20.28 11.86 -3.21
N MET A 47 19.39 12.85 -3.14
CA MET A 47 18.47 13.17 -4.25
C MET A 47 19.10 14.09 -5.30
N LYS A 48 20.32 14.61 -5.08
CA LYS A 48 21.07 15.34 -6.11
C LYS A 48 21.48 14.38 -7.22
N GLY A 49 20.80 14.45 -8.36
CA GLY A 49 21.12 13.67 -9.57
C GLY A 49 20.34 12.35 -9.75
N LYS A 50 19.47 11.96 -8.81
CA LYS A 50 18.62 10.74 -8.92
C LYS A 50 17.11 11.00 -9.07
N GLY A 51 16.76 12.18 -9.60
CA GLY A 51 15.41 12.45 -10.08
C GLY A 51 14.48 13.02 -9.00
N SER A 52 13.66 13.98 -9.43
CA SER A 52 12.47 14.41 -8.71
C SER A 52 11.59 13.21 -8.34
N PHE A 53 10.81 13.33 -7.27
CA PHE A 53 9.70 12.41 -7.01
C PHE A 53 8.91 12.12 -8.29
N LEU A 54 8.38 10.91 -8.41
CA LEU A 54 7.53 10.50 -9.51
C LEU A 54 6.41 11.54 -9.70
N PRO A 55 6.14 11.96 -10.94
CA PRO A 55 4.91 12.66 -11.26
C PRO A 55 3.72 11.85 -10.75
N LEU A 56 2.67 12.52 -10.24
CA LEU A 56 1.51 11.83 -9.67
C LEU A 56 0.87 10.85 -10.68
N GLU A 57 0.89 11.21 -11.97
CA GLU A 57 0.41 10.40 -13.10
C GLU A 57 1.17 9.08 -13.30
N LYS A 58 2.35 8.93 -12.71
CA LYS A 58 3.15 7.69 -12.76
C LYS A 58 2.88 6.78 -11.56
N LEU A 59 2.13 7.24 -10.57
CA LEU A 59 1.69 6.41 -9.46
C LEU A 59 0.45 5.61 -9.89
N LEU A 60 0.27 4.44 -9.28
CA LEU A 60 -0.96 3.68 -9.47
C LEU A 60 -2.16 4.47 -8.94
N THR A 61 -3.21 4.50 -9.75
CA THR A 61 -4.52 5.01 -9.36
C THR A 61 -5.18 4.12 -8.31
N ASP A 62 -6.20 4.63 -7.62
CA ASP A 62 -6.97 3.84 -6.65
C ASP A 62 -7.58 2.59 -7.31
N HIS A 63 -8.12 2.74 -8.52
CA HIS A 63 -8.69 1.63 -9.28
C HIS A 63 -7.66 0.54 -9.61
N GLU A 64 -6.46 0.93 -10.07
CA GLU A 64 -5.37 -0.02 -10.34
C GLU A 64 -4.91 -0.72 -9.06
N ILE A 65 -4.80 0.02 -7.95
CA ILE A 65 -4.45 -0.55 -6.65
C ILE A 65 -5.49 -1.58 -6.20
N VAL A 66 -6.78 -1.24 -6.24
CA VAL A 66 -7.86 -2.14 -5.81
C VAL A 66 -7.87 -3.41 -6.66
N ASN A 67 -7.72 -3.29 -7.99
CA ASN A 67 -7.66 -4.44 -8.89
C ASN A 67 -6.43 -5.32 -8.63
N LEU A 68 -5.28 -4.69 -8.37
CA LEU A 68 -4.06 -5.40 -8.01
C LEU A 68 -4.25 -6.19 -6.72
N VAL A 69 -4.79 -5.55 -5.67
CA VAL A 69 -5.04 -6.20 -4.38
C VAL A 69 -6.02 -7.37 -4.53
N LYS A 70 -7.12 -7.20 -5.28
CA LYS A 70 -8.06 -8.30 -5.58
C LYS A 70 -7.38 -9.49 -6.24
N ALA A 71 -6.51 -9.24 -7.23
CA ALA A 71 -5.74 -10.30 -7.88
C ALA A 71 -4.82 -11.02 -6.88
N PHE A 72 -4.11 -10.28 -6.02
CA PHE A 72 -3.24 -10.86 -4.99
C PHE A 72 -4.00 -11.64 -3.91
N VAL A 73 -5.20 -11.20 -3.54
CA VAL A 73 -6.09 -11.95 -2.63
C VAL A 73 -6.47 -13.28 -3.25
N GLY A 74 -6.79 -13.31 -4.55
CA GLY A 74 -7.01 -14.55 -5.31
C GLY A 74 -5.81 -15.50 -5.32
N LEU A 75 -4.59 -15.02 -5.02
CA LEU A 75 -3.37 -15.83 -4.93
C LEU A 75 -3.03 -16.27 -3.49
N GLY A 76 -3.80 -15.85 -2.48
CA GLY A 76 -3.62 -16.23 -1.07
C GLY A 76 -3.25 -15.10 -0.11
N VAL A 77 -3.08 -13.87 -0.62
CA VAL A 77 -2.88 -12.71 0.25
C VAL A 77 -4.13 -12.46 1.07
N HIS A 78 -3.95 -12.24 2.37
CA HIS A 78 -5.03 -11.86 3.29
C HIS A 78 -4.62 -10.74 4.23
N LYS A 79 -3.38 -10.23 4.10
CA LYS A 79 -2.86 -9.07 4.82
C LYS A 79 -2.30 -8.04 3.85
N LEU A 80 -2.63 -6.78 4.07
CA LEU A 80 -2.13 -5.66 3.29
C LEU A 80 -1.41 -4.69 4.22
N ARG A 81 -0.17 -4.33 3.86
CA ARG A 81 0.61 -3.29 4.53
C ARG A 81 0.80 -2.11 3.61
N ILE A 82 0.17 -0.99 3.95
CA ILE A 82 0.36 0.29 3.29
C ILE A 82 1.62 0.96 3.81
N THR A 83 2.48 1.39 2.89
CA THR A 83 3.75 2.08 3.12
C THR A 83 3.90 3.18 2.05
N GLY A 84 5.03 3.87 2.04
CA GLY A 84 5.44 4.71 0.93
C GLY A 84 6.81 5.29 1.18
N GLY A 85 7.00 6.55 0.80
CA GLY A 85 7.69 7.49 1.67
C GLY A 85 6.86 7.69 2.95
N GLU A 86 6.04 8.73 3.02
CA GLU A 86 5.03 8.88 4.08
C GLU A 86 3.63 8.68 3.49
N PRO A 87 2.94 7.56 3.75
CA PRO A 87 1.64 7.30 3.15
C PRO A 87 0.57 8.33 3.52
N LEU A 88 0.63 8.95 4.71
CA LEU A 88 -0.38 9.93 5.15
C LEU A 88 -0.41 11.23 4.33
N ILE A 89 0.62 11.52 3.54
CA ILE A 89 0.60 12.68 2.63
C ILE A 89 -0.08 12.35 1.28
N ARG A 90 -0.42 11.09 1.02
CA ARG A 90 -1.11 10.70 -0.22
C ARG A 90 -2.54 11.21 -0.18
N PRO A 91 -2.97 12.03 -1.17
CA PRO A 91 -4.36 12.46 -1.27
C PRO A 91 -5.32 11.26 -1.36
N GLY A 92 -6.46 11.35 -0.68
CA GLY A 92 -7.52 10.35 -0.75
C GLY A 92 -7.19 9.00 -0.11
N LEU A 93 -6.15 8.89 0.74
CA LEU A 93 -5.82 7.62 1.40
C LEU A 93 -7.01 7.00 2.17
N PRO A 94 -7.82 7.73 2.95
CA PRO A 94 -9.00 7.15 3.61
C PRO A 94 -9.98 6.51 2.62
N ALA A 95 -10.31 7.19 1.52
CA ALA A 95 -11.21 6.66 0.49
C ALA A 95 -10.65 5.42 -0.21
N LEU A 96 -9.32 5.33 -0.38
CA LEU A 96 -8.68 4.12 -0.88
C LEU A 96 -8.80 2.97 0.15
N LEU A 97 -8.61 3.25 1.43
CA LEU A 97 -8.73 2.24 2.48
C LEU A 97 -10.14 1.66 2.57
N GLU A 98 -11.18 2.49 2.43
CA GLU A 98 -12.58 2.04 2.36
C GLU A 98 -12.78 0.99 1.25
N GLN A 99 -12.36 1.32 0.02
CA GLN A 99 -12.46 0.39 -1.12
C GLN A 99 -11.65 -0.90 -0.92
N LEU A 100 -10.52 -0.83 -0.21
CA LEU A 100 -9.70 -2.00 0.09
C LEU A 100 -10.34 -2.88 1.17
N ALA A 101 -10.94 -2.27 2.20
CA ALA A 101 -11.61 -2.97 3.28
C ALA A 101 -12.85 -3.77 2.80
N GLU A 102 -13.45 -3.36 1.68
CA GLU A 102 -14.55 -4.08 1.04
C GLU A 102 -14.11 -5.34 0.28
N ILE A 103 -12.81 -5.59 0.09
CA ILE A 103 -12.32 -6.75 -0.67
C ILE A 103 -12.51 -8.04 0.13
N PRO A 104 -13.34 -8.99 -0.33
CA PRO A 104 -13.54 -10.26 0.39
C PRO A 104 -12.24 -11.05 0.47
N GLY A 105 -11.91 -11.55 1.66
CA GLY A 105 -10.69 -12.32 1.92
C GLY A 105 -9.47 -11.48 2.32
N LEU A 106 -9.56 -10.14 2.23
CA LEU A 106 -8.60 -9.25 2.85
C LEU A 106 -9.01 -8.99 4.31
N ASN A 107 -8.30 -9.61 5.25
CA ASN A 107 -8.74 -9.65 6.65
C ASN A 107 -8.09 -8.55 7.51
N ASP A 108 -7.07 -7.88 6.98
CA ASP A 108 -6.13 -7.13 7.79
C ASP A 108 -5.40 -6.08 6.96
N ILE A 109 -5.70 -4.81 7.23
CA ILE A 109 -5.04 -3.67 6.63
C ILE A 109 -4.25 -2.95 7.72
N ALA A 110 -2.93 -2.85 7.49
CA ALA A 110 -1.99 -2.17 8.37
C ALA A 110 -1.30 -1.02 7.66
N LEU A 111 -0.98 0.04 8.40
CA LEU A 111 -0.27 1.21 7.91
C LEU A 111 1.07 1.39 8.64
N THR A 112 2.13 1.73 7.92
CA THR A 112 3.39 2.19 8.51
C THR A 112 3.63 3.66 8.19
N THR A 113 3.78 4.49 9.22
CA THR A 113 3.87 5.97 9.12
C THR A 113 4.85 6.52 10.15
N ASN A 114 5.41 7.71 9.92
CA ASN A 114 6.11 8.48 10.96
C ASN A 114 5.18 9.14 11.98
N GLY A 115 3.86 9.12 11.74
CA GLY A 115 2.85 9.52 12.70
C GLY A 115 2.53 11.00 12.78
N VAL A 116 3.27 11.87 12.07
CA VAL A 116 3.11 13.35 12.20
C VAL A 116 1.73 13.86 11.81
N MET A 117 1.00 13.13 10.96
CA MET A 117 -0.35 13.51 10.51
C MET A 117 -1.47 12.74 11.20
N LEU A 118 -1.17 11.93 12.21
CA LEU A 118 -2.18 11.11 12.88
C LEU A 118 -3.15 11.93 13.72
N ASP A 119 -2.72 13.06 14.26
CA ASP A 119 -3.59 14.02 14.96
C ASP A 119 -4.81 14.43 14.13
N ARG A 120 -4.65 14.49 12.80
CA ARG A 120 -5.70 14.90 11.85
C ARG A 120 -6.41 13.73 11.18
N LEU A 121 -5.75 12.59 11.02
CA LEU A 121 -6.23 11.51 10.15
C LEU A 121 -6.60 10.22 10.89
N ALA A 122 -6.22 10.05 12.16
CA ALA A 122 -6.42 8.77 12.87
C ALA A 122 -7.88 8.28 12.85
N ASP A 123 -8.83 9.18 13.13
CA ASP A 123 -10.26 8.83 13.16
C ASP A 123 -10.78 8.42 11.78
N ASP A 124 -10.39 9.15 10.73
CA ASP A 124 -10.83 8.86 9.36
C ASP A 124 -10.22 7.54 8.85
N LEU A 125 -8.96 7.26 9.19
CA LEU A 125 -8.31 5.99 8.86
C LEU A 125 -8.99 4.81 9.56
N ALA A 126 -9.33 4.95 10.84
CA ALA A 126 -10.02 3.92 11.59
C ALA A 126 -11.43 3.65 11.02
N LYS A 127 -12.19 4.71 10.72
CA LYS A 127 -13.51 4.59 10.06
C LYS A 127 -13.41 3.93 8.68
N ALA A 128 -12.34 4.21 7.95
CA ALA A 128 -12.06 3.63 6.64
C ALA A 128 -11.64 2.14 6.68
N GLY A 129 -11.58 1.53 7.88
CA GLY A 129 -11.27 0.11 8.03
C GLY A 129 -9.79 -0.20 8.30
N LEU A 130 -8.96 0.80 8.63
CA LEU A 130 -7.59 0.55 9.07
C LEU A 130 -7.61 -0.17 10.43
N GLY A 131 -7.11 -1.41 10.46
CA GLY A 131 -7.12 -2.23 11.68
C GLY A 131 -5.88 -2.07 12.56
N ARG A 132 -4.72 -1.76 11.96
CA ARG A 132 -3.46 -1.62 12.71
C ARG A 132 -2.55 -0.54 12.16
N LEU A 133 -1.74 0.00 13.05
CA LEU A 133 -0.76 1.02 12.72
C LEU A 133 0.62 0.68 13.31
N THR A 134 1.67 1.02 12.59
CA THR A 134 3.06 0.99 13.04
C THR A 134 3.63 2.40 12.92
N VAL A 135 3.96 3.03 14.05
CA VAL A 135 4.64 4.33 14.07
C VAL A 135 6.15 4.10 14.07
N SER A 136 6.85 4.66 13.09
CA SER A 136 8.31 4.73 13.09
C SER A 136 8.78 5.91 13.93
N LEU A 137 9.53 5.64 14.99
CA LEU A 137 10.10 6.62 15.89
C LEU A 137 11.53 6.19 16.23
N ASP A 138 12.50 6.95 15.72
CA ASP A 138 13.94 6.78 15.94
C ASP A 138 14.54 8.04 16.57
#